data_AF-A0A842QFN4-F1
#
_entry.id   AF-A0A842QFN4-F1
#
_cell.length_a   1.000
_cell.length_b   1.000
_cell.length_c   1.000
_cell.angle_alpha   90.00
_cell.angle_beta   90.00
_cell.angle_gamma   90.00
#
_symmetry.space_group_name_H-M   'P 1'
#
loop_
_entity.id
_entity.type
_entity.pdbx_description
1 polymer ?
#
loop_
_entity_poly.entity_id
_entity_poly.type
_entity_poly.pdbx_seq_one_letter_code
_entity_poly.pdbx_strand_id
1 'polypeptide(L)'
;MRKGVALLIILMLPMLSVMTFTPPKKADAWGITTHMFMVSEAMNGISNDSWAEAYEYYAPEVLSGSTTPDQAWQDWDNHLYYPETGEYDAPEAAQTWFEFAKNNFTSGNWEDGFFAVGVMTHYFSDPCIPVHTDEYWPGHVGYERDINENLGDLEIEQPGEYEISNVSQLVVDCATFSHQYYDTIRDAYDNNDSRALDNPEIKSLTEECLSMAINGCLSLFYTLSMYCDAPEVTYTLEHVAMIDFAHSNDYTGAGDESELTSVNQTLARNGFEMRIQEDAFTTSALADVDLLIATCGLDAYTSEELSAISNWTETGNKSILLTGRGDFDEDVDNARPNQILEAIGSSIRINDDNVYMEGTYQAWYNDIYDIPPPSETANLTRSVGAITMFSPASLYFLEDGPPLPIVYADSTAYQTNQHPPSISVAYDMTQDGENGNQIPLAAVEEIGSSKLLVAGTTFFSDFDYGKTALFSNIQLLENFLSWGIGEAAGEISNEDEIGPRISDISWSPESPQDDENVTFSFTVSDPSGIENVSLVIDGESLSVTADGNEYSTTISAPNQGNVTVTIMAYDMADNRAIRTGFTIEWLDVPQPDAPEVGIPTYVYLGILAVVVIVGVAFVIYKK
;
A
#
# COMPACT_ATOMS: atom_id res chain seq x y z
N MET A 1 3.22 67.83 4.72
CA MET A 1 1.91 67.49 5.33
C MET A 1 1.05 66.79 4.28
N ARG A 2 0.92 65.46 4.39
CA ARG A 2 -0.25 64.65 4.03
C ARG A 2 -0.02 63.26 4.62
N LYS A 3 -0.81 62.94 5.64
CA LYS A 3 -0.98 61.62 6.28
C LYS A 3 -1.66 60.72 5.23
N GLY A 4 -1.34 59.44 5.01
CA GLY A 4 -1.05 58.37 5.95
C GLY A 4 -2.35 57.58 6.16
N VAL A 5 -2.52 56.46 5.43
CA VAL A 5 -3.38 55.32 5.81
C VAL A 5 -2.73 54.06 5.21
N ALA A 6 -2.09 53.27 6.07
CA ALA A 6 -1.81 51.86 5.82
C ALA A 6 -2.96 51.08 6.49
N LEU A 7 -3.61 50.18 5.75
CA LEU A 7 -4.59 49.25 6.31
C LEU A 7 -3.83 48.18 7.10
N LEU A 8 -4.10 48.13 8.40
CA LEU A 8 -3.66 47.07 9.30
C LEU A 8 -4.78 46.02 9.32
N ILE A 9 -4.55 44.85 8.72
CA ILE A 9 -5.45 43.70 8.85
C ILE A 9 -5.11 43.03 10.19
N ILE A 10 -6.00 43.20 11.17
CA ILE A 10 -5.94 42.48 12.44
C ILE A 10 -6.62 41.13 12.21
N LEU A 11 -5.82 40.06 12.15
CA LEU A 11 -6.29 38.68 12.28
C LEU A 11 -6.80 38.48 13.72
N MET A 12 -8.12 38.42 13.90
CA MET A 12 -8.72 37.85 15.11
C MET A 12 -8.77 36.32 14.93
N LEU A 13 -7.86 35.62 15.61
CA LEU A 13 -7.97 34.18 15.87
C LEU A 13 -9.16 33.93 16.81
N PRO A 14 -10.13 33.08 16.47
CA PRO A 14 -11.05 32.55 17.46
C PRO A 14 -10.31 31.51 18.32
N MET A 15 -10.25 31.75 19.64
CA MET A 15 -9.89 30.71 20.60
C MET A 15 -10.98 29.62 20.55
N LEU A 16 -10.73 28.57 19.78
CA LEU A 16 -11.47 27.32 19.89
C LEU A 16 -11.05 26.66 21.21
N SER A 17 -12.05 26.51 22.08
CA SER A 17 -11.93 25.71 23.29
C SER A 17 -11.73 24.27 22.86
N VAL A 18 -10.62 23.65 23.26
CA VAL A 18 -10.37 22.22 23.04
C VAL A 18 -11.39 21.46 23.90
N MET A 19 -12.55 21.15 23.31
CA MET A 19 -13.32 20.00 23.74
C MET A 19 -12.58 18.77 23.25
N THR A 20 -12.09 17.97 24.18
CA THR A 20 -11.65 16.61 23.91
C THR A 20 -12.89 15.80 23.51
N PHE A 21 -13.21 15.80 22.21
CA PHE A 21 -14.02 14.74 21.64
C PHE A 21 -13.14 13.49 21.62
N THR A 22 -13.50 12.51 22.45
CA THR A 22 -13.09 11.14 22.16
C THR A 22 -13.71 10.80 20.80
N PRO A 23 -12.91 10.47 19.77
CA PRO A 23 -13.48 10.01 18.51
C PRO A 23 -14.40 8.81 18.80
N PRO A 24 -15.56 8.70 18.14
CA PRO A 24 -16.28 7.42 18.15
C PRO A 24 -15.30 6.33 17.72
N LYS A 25 -15.40 5.18 18.39
CA LYS A 25 -14.64 4.00 18.00
C LYS A 25 -15.06 3.66 16.57
N LYS A 26 -14.07 3.41 15.70
CA LYS A 26 -14.22 2.94 14.33
C LYS A 26 -15.23 1.79 14.28
N ALA A 27 -16.37 2.03 13.66
CA ALA A 27 -17.06 1.00 12.92
C ALA A 27 -16.31 0.93 11.60
N ASP A 28 -15.71 -0.21 11.27
CA ASP A 28 -15.43 -0.45 9.86
C ASP A 28 -16.82 -0.55 9.21
N ALA A 29 -17.06 0.22 8.16
CA ALA A 29 -18.17 -0.01 7.24
C ALA A 29 -17.86 -1.29 6.44
N TRP A 30 -18.72 -1.70 5.52
CA TRP A 30 -18.58 -2.98 4.81
C TRP A 30 -17.15 -3.16 4.29
N GLY A 31 -16.69 -4.41 4.16
CA GLY A 31 -15.43 -4.60 3.46
C GLY A 31 -15.53 -4.02 2.07
N ILE A 32 -14.54 -3.20 1.71
CA ILE A 32 -14.29 -2.66 0.37
C ILE A 32 -14.63 -3.69 -0.72
N THR A 33 -14.25 -4.96 -0.50
CA THR A 33 -14.53 -6.11 -1.36
C THR A 33 -16.01 -6.33 -1.63
N THR A 34 -16.89 -6.20 -0.63
CA THR A 34 -18.33 -6.44 -0.82
C THR A 34 -18.99 -5.32 -1.63
N HIS A 35 -18.62 -4.05 -1.46
CA HIS A 35 -19.13 -2.98 -2.34
C HIS A 35 -18.72 -3.21 -3.80
N MET A 36 -17.45 -3.58 -4.02
CA MET A 36 -16.95 -3.92 -5.36
C MET A 36 -17.67 -5.14 -5.95
N PHE A 37 -17.94 -6.17 -5.13
CA PHE A 37 -18.73 -7.33 -5.54
C PHE A 37 -20.13 -6.92 -5.97
N MET A 38 -20.86 -6.17 -5.14
CA MET A 38 -22.24 -5.77 -5.44
C MET A 38 -22.34 -4.93 -6.72
N VAL A 39 -21.42 -3.98 -6.91
CA VAL A 39 -21.44 -3.12 -8.08
C VAL A 39 -21.06 -3.89 -9.35
N SER A 40 -20.14 -4.85 -9.25
CA SER A 40 -19.75 -5.73 -10.37
C SER A 40 -20.89 -6.66 -10.78
N GLU A 41 -21.58 -7.29 -9.82
CA GLU A 41 -22.76 -8.12 -10.09
C GLU A 41 -23.88 -7.29 -10.74
N ALA A 42 -24.08 -6.05 -10.29
CA ALA A 42 -25.03 -5.14 -10.91
C ALA A 42 -24.63 -4.77 -12.35
N MET A 43 -23.34 -4.57 -12.63
CA MET A 43 -22.84 -4.32 -13.99
C MET A 43 -23.05 -5.52 -14.91
N ASN A 44 -22.79 -6.73 -14.42
CA ASN A 44 -23.01 -7.99 -15.15
C ASN A 44 -24.50 -8.23 -15.46
N GLY A 45 -25.41 -7.64 -14.68
CA GLY A 45 -26.86 -7.74 -14.86
C GLY A 45 -27.47 -6.79 -15.88
N ILE A 46 -26.70 -5.85 -16.46
CA ILE A 46 -27.22 -4.83 -17.39
C ILE A 46 -27.75 -5.49 -18.66
N SER A 47 -29.03 -5.27 -18.99
CA SER A 47 -29.69 -5.93 -20.12
C SER A 47 -29.51 -5.20 -21.45
N ASN A 48 -29.14 -3.92 -21.42
CA ASN A 48 -28.92 -3.11 -22.60
C ASN A 48 -27.46 -3.18 -23.03
N ASP A 49 -27.19 -3.82 -24.17
CA ASP A 49 -25.83 -4.05 -24.69
C ASP A 49 -24.96 -2.78 -24.72
N SER A 50 -25.47 -1.65 -25.21
CA SER A 50 -24.67 -0.41 -25.31
C SER A 50 -24.35 0.20 -23.94
N TRP A 51 -25.25 0.05 -22.97
CA TRP A 51 -24.96 0.45 -21.59
C TRP A 51 -24.04 -0.55 -20.90
N ALA A 52 -24.19 -1.86 -21.14
CA ALA A 52 -23.28 -2.87 -20.62
C ALA A 52 -21.84 -2.60 -21.10
N GLU A 53 -21.65 -2.34 -22.40
CA GLU A 53 -20.35 -1.94 -22.97
C GLU A 53 -19.80 -0.66 -22.33
N ALA A 54 -20.64 0.35 -22.08
CA ALA A 54 -20.22 1.59 -21.44
C ALA A 54 -19.80 1.37 -19.98
N TYR A 55 -20.55 0.59 -19.21
CA TYR A 55 -20.23 0.26 -17.82
C TYR A 55 -18.97 -0.60 -17.73
N GLU A 56 -18.79 -1.56 -18.63
CA GLU A 56 -17.53 -2.31 -18.76
C GLU A 56 -16.39 -1.35 -19.06
N TYR A 57 -16.56 -0.42 -20.01
CA TYR A 57 -15.52 0.56 -20.36
C TYR A 57 -15.06 1.42 -19.17
N TYR A 58 -16.02 1.89 -18.38
CA TYR A 58 -15.81 2.77 -17.22
C TYR A 58 -15.81 2.03 -15.88
N ALA A 59 -15.57 0.70 -15.89
CA ALA A 59 -15.49 -0.10 -14.67
C ALA A 59 -14.49 0.45 -13.64
N PRO A 60 -13.29 0.93 -14.02
CA PRO A 60 -12.34 1.51 -13.06
C PRO A 60 -12.93 2.69 -12.29
N GLU A 61 -13.65 3.59 -12.97
CA GLU A 61 -14.27 4.74 -12.35
C GLU A 61 -15.41 4.33 -11.41
N VAL A 62 -16.25 3.37 -11.81
CA VAL A 62 -17.34 2.84 -10.97
C VAL A 62 -16.81 2.16 -9.71
N LEU A 63 -15.79 1.29 -9.85
CA LEU A 63 -15.18 0.58 -8.73
C LEU A 63 -14.52 1.56 -7.75
N SER A 64 -13.74 2.52 -8.24
CA SER A 64 -13.13 3.56 -7.41
C SER A 64 -14.17 4.41 -6.67
N GLY A 65 -15.27 4.76 -7.35
CA GLY A 65 -16.38 5.48 -6.73
C GLY A 65 -17.06 4.68 -5.62
N SER A 66 -17.21 3.36 -5.80
CA SER A 66 -17.90 2.46 -4.86
C SER A 66 -17.18 2.24 -3.53
N THR A 67 -15.91 2.62 -3.43
CA THR A 67 -15.07 2.40 -2.23
C THR A 67 -14.57 3.71 -1.61
N THR A 68 -14.59 4.81 -2.39
CA THR A 68 -14.10 6.11 -1.94
C THR A 68 -14.74 6.63 -0.64
N PRO A 69 -16.07 6.49 -0.41
CA PRO A 69 -16.69 6.98 0.82
C PRO A 69 -16.05 6.40 2.09
N ASP A 70 -15.78 5.10 2.11
CA ASP A 70 -15.14 4.42 3.25
C ASP A 70 -13.68 4.78 3.43
N GLN A 71 -12.95 4.85 2.33
CA GLN A 71 -11.51 4.89 2.43
C GLN A 71 -10.99 6.33 2.52
N ALA A 72 -11.56 7.25 1.74
CA ALA A 72 -11.06 8.61 1.59
C ALA A 72 -11.85 9.65 2.39
N TRP A 73 -13.19 9.57 2.37
CA TRP A 73 -14.03 10.61 2.97
C TRP A 73 -14.39 10.31 4.43
N GLN A 74 -14.65 9.03 4.74
CA GLN A 74 -15.01 8.57 6.08
C GLN A 74 -16.16 9.39 6.69
N ASP A 75 -17.14 9.72 5.86
CA ASP A 75 -18.28 10.57 6.19
C ASP A 75 -19.45 9.73 6.72
N TRP A 76 -19.19 9.01 7.82
CA TRP A 76 -20.03 7.92 8.37
C TRP A 76 -21.53 8.21 8.52
N ASP A 77 -21.94 9.47 8.66
CA ASP A 77 -23.37 9.81 8.72
C ASP A 77 -24.10 9.51 7.39
N ASN A 78 -23.38 9.50 6.25
CA ASN A 78 -23.93 9.17 4.93
C ASN A 78 -24.05 7.66 4.66
N HIS A 79 -23.53 6.82 5.57
CA HIS A 79 -23.53 5.35 5.45
C HIS A 79 -24.73 4.72 6.16
N LEU A 80 -25.35 5.48 7.05
CA LEU A 80 -26.38 4.99 7.96
C LEU A 80 -27.76 5.51 7.56
N TYR A 81 -28.78 4.72 7.89
CA TYR A 81 -30.15 5.24 7.98
C TYR A 81 -30.97 4.41 8.97
N TYR A 82 -31.48 5.06 10.01
CA TYR A 82 -32.23 4.37 11.06
C TYR A 82 -33.74 4.49 10.80
N PRO A 83 -34.43 3.44 10.31
CA PRO A 83 -35.81 3.57 9.85
C PRO A 83 -36.82 3.87 10.96
N GLU A 84 -36.51 3.56 12.23
CA GLU A 84 -37.38 3.88 13.36
C GLU A 84 -37.38 5.37 13.73
N THR A 85 -36.24 6.05 13.57
CA THR A 85 -36.03 7.44 13.98
C THR A 85 -36.02 8.41 12.79
N GLY A 86 -35.64 7.94 11.61
CA GLY A 86 -35.34 8.75 10.44
C GLY A 86 -34.03 9.54 10.58
N GLU A 87 -33.10 9.07 11.40
CA GLU A 87 -31.76 9.66 11.56
C GLU A 87 -30.81 9.16 10.45
N TYR A 88 -29.76 9.96 10.22
CA TYR A 88 -28.69 9.77 9.22
C TYR A 88 -29.08 10.02 7.76
N ASP A 89 -28.05 10.19 6.92
CA ASP A 89 -28.14 10.93 5.66
C ASP A 89 -28.00 10.05 4.40
N ALA A 90 -27.91 8.72 4.53
CA ALA A 90 -27.76 7.83 3.37
C ALA A 90 -28.83 8.03 2.27
N PRO A 91 -30.13 8.23 2.57
CA PRO A 91 -31.15 8.49 1.55
C PRO A 91 -30.89 9.78 0.75
N GLU A 92 -30.46 10.84 1.42
CA GLU A 92 -30.11 12.12 0.81
C GLU A 92 -28.80 12.03 0.03
N ALA A 93 -27.80 11.30 0.54
CA ALA A 93 -26.51 11.09 -0.09
C ALA A 93 -26.67 10.32 -1.41
N ALA A 94 -27.35 9.17 -1.40
CA ALA A 94 -27.61 8.37 -2.61
C ALA A 94 -28.37 9.18 -3.67
N GLN A 95 -29.39 9.95 -3.26
CA GLN A 95 -30.15 10.82 -4.17
C GLN A 95 -29.31 11.95 -4.76
N THR A 96 -28.41 12.53 -3.96
CA THR A 96 -27.49 13.58 -4.42
C THR A 96 -26.54 13.06 -5.48
N TRP A 97 -25.93 11.89 -5.23
CA TRP A 97 -25.00 11.27 -6.15
C TRP A 97 -25.67 10.70 -7.41
N PHE A 98 -26.91 10.21 -7.31
CA PHE A 98 -27.73 9.89 -8.48
C PHE A 98 -27.93 11.11 -9.39
N GLU A 99 -28.31 12.26 -8.82
CA GLU A 99 -28.47 13.49 -9.61
C GLU A 99 -27.14 14.00 -10.17
N PHE A 100 -26.03 13.82 -9.45
CA PHE A 100 -24.70 14.17 -9.93
C PHE A 100 -24.28 13.28 -11.12
N ALA A 101 -24.46 11.97 -11.03
CA ALA A 101 -24.23 11.02 -12.13
C ALA A 101 -25.06 11.39 -13.36
N LYS A 102 -26.38 11.57 -13.18
CA LYS A 102 -27.30 11.99 -14.24
C LYS A 102 -26.90 13.30 -14.91
N ASN A 103 -26.51 14.32 -14.13
CA ASN A 103 -26.08 15.61 -14.68
C ASN A 103 -24.79 15.48 -15.50
N ASN A 104 -23.85 14.62 -15.08
CA ASN A 104 -22.63 14.36 -15.82
C ASN A 104 -22.88 13.56 -17.10
N PHE A 105 -23.68 12.50 -17.04
CA PHE A 105 -24.10 11.73 -18.22
C PHE A 105 -24.79 12.61 -19.26
N THR A 106 -25.75 13.44 -18.84
CA THR A 106 -26.45 14.37 -19.75
C THR A 106 -25.55 15.50 -20.28
N SER A 107 -24.39 15.73 -19.66
CA SER A 107 -23.37 16.68 -20.11
C SER A 107 -22.25 16.02 -20.93
N GLY A 108 -22.23 14.69 -21.04
CA GLY A 108 -21.16 13.93 -21.69
C GLY A 108 -19.86 13.84 -20.88
N ASN A 109 -19.91 14.12 -19.57
CA ASN A 109 -18.79 13.97 -18.65
C ASN A 109 -18.78 12.55 -18.08
N TRP A 110 -18.37 11.57 -18.90
CA TRP A 110 -18.59 10.16 -18.58
C TRP A 110 -17.79 9.67 -17.37
N GLU A 111 -16.50 9.97 -17.28
CA GLU A 111 -15.64 9.54 -16.15
C GLU A 111 -16.19 10.02 -14.80
N ASP A 112 -16.45 11.32 -14.66
CA ASP A 112 -17.08 11.90 -13.46
C ASP A 112 -18.47 11.30 -13.18
N GLY A 113 -19.21 10.98 -14.24
CA GLY A 113 -20.53 10.35 -14.14
C GLY A 113 -20.45 8.92 -13.60
N PHE A 114 -19.56 8.09 -14.12
CA PHE A 114 -19.38 6.71 -13.70
C PHE A 114 -18.74 6.60 -12.32
N PHE A 115 -17.80 7.49 -11.98
CA PHE A 115 -17.33 7.63 -10.61
C PHE A 115 -18.48 7.95 -9.63
N ALA A 116 -19.34 8.89 -10.01
CA ALA A 116 -20.52 9.23 -9.22
C ALA A 116 -21.54 8.11 -9.12
N VAL A 117 -21.64 7.24 -10.13
CA VAL A 117 -22.44 6.01 -10.07
C VAL A 117 -21.90 5.08 -8.99
N GLY A 118 -20.58 4.87 -8.93
CA GLY A 118 -19.96 4.09 -7.86
C GLY A 118 -20.30 4.63 -6.47
N VAL A 119 -20.13 5.92 -6.26
CA VAL A 119 -20.44 6.59 -4.97
C VAL A 119 -21.93 6.48 -4.62
N MET A 120 -22.81 6.65 -5.60
CA MET A 120 -24.24 6.47 -5.43
C MET A 120 -24.57 5.04 -4.97
N THR A 121 -23.97 4.02 -5.59
CA THR A 121 -24.22 2.62 -5.22
C THR A 121 -23.75 2.32 -3.81
N HIS A 122 -22.63 2.91 -3.37
CA HIS A 122 -22.13 2.76 -2.01
C HIS A 122 -23.18 3.18 -0.97
N TYR A 123 -23.56 4.46 -0.97
CA TYR A 123 -24.54 5.00 -0.02
C TYR A 123 -25.94 4.40 -0.15
N PHE A 124 -26.31 3.89 -1.32
CA PHE A 124 -27.54 3.13 -1.48
C PHE A 124 -27.44 1.74 -0.82
N SER A 125 -26.28 1.09 -0.97
CA SER A 125 -26.08 -0.29 -0.53
C SER A 125 -25.85 -0.43 0.98
N ASP A 126 -25.24 0.54 1.67
CA ASP A 126 -24.97 0.39 3.11
C ASP A 126 -26.22 0.08 3.93
N PRO A 127 -27.33 0.84 3.80
CA PRO A 127 -28.54 0.55 4.55
C PRO A 127 -29.24 -0.72 4.07
N CYS A 128 -28.80 -1.38 2.99
CA CYS A 128 -29.35 -2.65 2.56
C CYS A 128 -28.96 -3.83 3.47
N ILE A 129 -28.01 -3.67 4.41
CA ILE A 129 -27.75 -4.68 5.45
C ILE A 129 -28.14 -4.21 6.84
N PRO A 130 -28.40 -5.15 7.77
CA PRO A 130 -28.98 -4.77 9.05
C PRO A 130 -28.08 -3.85 9.89
N VAL A 131 -26.76 -4.06 9.88
CA VAL A 131 -25.83 -3.38 10.81
C VAL A 131 -25.69 -1.87 10.58
N HIS A 132 -26.15 -1.34 9.44
CA HIS A 132 -26.17 0.11 9.12
C HIS A 132 -27.53 0.78 9.39
N THR A 133 -28.45 0.06 10.05
CA THR A 133 -29.82 0.53 10.28
C THR A 133 -30.17 0.82 11.75
N ASP A 134 -29.24 0.60 12.68
CA ASP A 134 -29.42 0.94 14.09
C ASP A 134 -28.05 1.01 14.81
N GLU A 135 -28.04 1.25 16.12
CA GLU A 135 -26.85 1.52 16.94
C GLU A 135 -25.68 0.55 16.68
N TYR A 136 -24.48 1.10 16.50
CA TYR A 136 -23.26 0.32 16.37
C TYR A 136 -22.95 -0.54 17.62
N TRP A 137 -22.43 -1.76 17.39
CA TRP A 137 -21.85 -2.63 18.41
C TRP A 137 -20.64 -3.41 17.87
N PRO A 138 -19.80 -4.03 18.72
CA PRO A 138 -18.58 -4.70 18.27
C PRO A 138 -18.76 -5.84 17.25
N GLY A 139 -19.95 -6.46 17.19
CA GLY A 139 -20.25 -7.53 16.23
C GLY A 139 -20.52 -7.05 14.81
N HIS A 140 -20.72 -5.75 14.60
CA HIS A 140 -20.82 -5.11 13.29
C HIS A 140 -19.68 -5.56 12.35
N VAL A 141 -18.44 -5.36 12.81
CA VAL A 141 -17.22 -5.73 12.06
C VAL A 141 -17.12 -7.25 11.88
N GLY A 142 -17.65 -8.04 12.83
CA GLY A 142 -17.67 -9.49 12.71
C GLY A 142 -18.57 -9.98 11.59
N TYR A 143 -19.74 -9.36 11.43
CA TYR A 143 -20.69 -9.70 10.36
C TYR A 143 -20.17 -9.32 8.98
N GLU A 144 -19.71 -8.09 8.79
CA GLU A 144 -19.17 -7.65 7.50
C GLU A 144 -17.95 -8.46 7.09
N ARG A 145 -17.08 -8.79 8.04
CA ARG A 145 -15.91 -9.64 7.77
C ARG A 145 -16.30 -11.07 7.41
N ASP A 146 -17.31 -11.64 8.05
CA ASP A 146 -17.83 -12.97 7.69
C ASP A 146 -18.35 -12.97 6.24
N ILE A 147 -19.10 -11.94 5.84
CA ILE A 147 -19.57 -11.78 4.45
C ILE A 147 -18.40 -11.76 3.48
N ASN A 148 -17.41 -10.89 3.69
CA ASN A 148 -16.23 -10.77 2.82
C ASN A 148 -15.52 -12.12 2.63
N GLU A 149 -15.36 -12.88 3.71
CA GLU A 149 -14.68 -14.18 3.70
C GLU A 149 -15.47 -15.29 2.98
N ASN A 150 -16.77 -15.10 2.75
CA ASN A 150 -17.66 -16.11 2.18
C ASN A 150 -18.41 -15.65 0.92
N LEU A 151 -18.03 -14.52 0.28
CA LEU A 151 -18.76 -13.97 -0.88
C LEU A 151 -18.98 -15.01 -2.00
N GLY A 152 -17.96 -15.82 -2.33
CA GLY A 152 -18.05 -16.85 -3.36
C GLY A 152 -18.98 -18.03 -3.01
N ASP A 153 -19.35 -18.19 -1.72
CA ASP A 153 -20.24 -19.24 -1.25
C ASP A 153 -21.71 -18.78 -1.09
N LEU A 154 -22.00 -17.49 -1.29
CA LEU A 154 -23.35 -16.92 -1.17
C LEU A 154 -24.15 -17.11 -2.46
N GLU A 155 -25.41 -17.55 -2.34
CA GLU A 155 -26.32 -17.68 -3.47
C GLU A 155 -27.02 -16.33 -3.75
N ILE A 156 -26.67 -15.70 -4.86
CA ILE A 156 -27.27 -14.43 -5.29
C ILE A 156 -28.45 -14.68 -6.24
N GLU A 157 -29.60 -14.07 -5.96
CA GLU A 157 -30.72 -14.10 -6.89
C GLU A 157 -30.40 -13.31 -8.16
N GLN A 158 -30.83 -13.82 -9.32
CA GLN A 158 -30.66 -13.12 -10.59
C GLN A 158 -31.33 -11.74 -10.54
N PRO A 159 -30.57 -10.64 -10.66
CA PRO A 159 -31.12 -9.30 -10.49
C PRO A 159 -31.98 -8.91 -11.71
N GLY A 160 -32.88 -7.94 -11.50
CA GLY A 160 -33.80 -7.46 -12.53
C GLY A 160 -33.90 -5.94 -12.57
N GLU A 161 -34.08 -5.40 -13.77
CA GLU A 161 -34.17 -3.96 -13.98
C GLU A 161 -35.60 -3.42 -13.81
N TYR A 162 -35.75 -2.35 -13.03
CA TYR A 162 -36.97 -1.55 -12.99
C TYR A 162 -36.68 -0.07 -12.73
N GLU A 163 -37.62 0.79 -13.15
CA GLU A 163 -37.49 2.24 -12.97
C GLU A 163 -37.65 2.63 -11.49
N ILE A 164 -36.66 3.36 -10.97
CA ILE A 164 -36.67 3.94 -9.64
C ILE A 164 -37.24 5.36 -9.71
N SER A 165 -38.44 5.53 -9.16
CA SER A 165 -39.13 6.83 -9.18
C SER A 165 -38.64 7.82 -8.10
N ASN A 166 -37.98 7.32 -7.04
CA ASN A 166 -37.47 8.13 -5.94
C ASN A 166 -36.32 7.36 -5.26
N VAL A 167 -35.09 7.87 -5.39
CA VAL A 167 -33.88 7.20 -4.88
C VAL A 167 -33.83 7.24 -3.36
N SER A 168 -34.12 8.38 -2.73
CA SER A 168 -34.15 8.45 -1.26
C SER A 168 -35.18 7.47 -0.67
N GLN A 169 -36.37 7.37 -1.28
CA GLN A 169 -37.37 6.42 -0.79
C GLN A 169 -36.94 4.97 -0.99
N LEU A 170 -36.24 4.65 -2.08
CA LEU A 170 -35.67 3.31 -2.28
C LEU A 170 -34.72 2.94 -1.13
N VAL A 171 -33.81 3.85 -0.73
CA VAL A 171 -32.90 3.64 0.40
C VAL A 171 -33.68 3.40 1.70
N VAL A 172 -34.69 4.22 1.98
CA VAL A 172 -35.55 4.08 3.17
C VAL A 172 -36.27 2.73 3.19
N ASP A 173 -36.78 2.28 2.04
CA ASP A 173 -37.50 1.01 1.91
C ASP A 173 -36.54 -0.18 2.14
N CYS A 174 -35.34 -0.13 1.55
CA CYS A 174 -34.30 -1.14 1.75
C CYS A 174 -33.80 -1.20 3.19
N ALA A 175 -33.56 -0.04 3.82
CA ALA A 175 -33.20 0.05 5.23
C ALA A 175 -34.29 -0.50 6.15
N THR A 176 -35.55 -0.22 5.84
CA THR A 176 -36.67 -0.78 6.61
C THR A 176 -36.74 -2.30 6.47
N PHE A 177 -36.44 -2.83 5.29
CA PHE A 177 -36.38 -4.27 5.06
C PHE A 177 -35.23 -4.93 5.83
N SER A 178 -34.00 -4.43 5.70
CA SER A 178 -32.83 -5.01 6.35
C SER A 178 -32.89 -4.88 7.89
N HIS A 179 -33.43 -3.77 8.39
CA HIS A 179 -33.60 -3.54 9.83
C HIS A 179 -34.46 -4.60 10.54
N GLN A 180 -35.37 -5.27 9.83
CA GLN A 180 -36.17 -6.35 10.42
C GLN A 180 -35.30 -7.52 10.92
N TYR A 181 -34.06 -7.62 10.42
CA TYR A 181 -33.08 -8.64 10.77
C TYR A 181 -32.00 -8.15 11.75
N TYR A 182 -32.03 -6.87 12.17
CA TYR A 182 -30.98 -6.26 12.99
C TYR A 182 -30.76 -7.02 14.31
N ASP A 183 -31.82 -7.29 15.07
CA ASP A 183 -31.70 -8.02 16.33
C ASP A 183 -31.19 -9.46 16.13
N THR A 184 -31.62 -10.12 15.05
CA THR A 184 -31.16 -11.48 14.70
C THR A 184 -29.66 -11.51 14.42
N ILE A 185 -29.16 -10.54 13.63
CA ILE A 185 -27.72 -10.41 13.35
C ILE A 185 -26.96 -10.02 14.63
N ARG A 186 -27.48 -9.06 15.40
CA ARG A 186 -26.85 -8.64 16.66
C ARG A 186 -26.69 -9.77 17.67
N ASP A 187 -27.69 -10.64 17.78
CA ASP A 187 -27.63 -11.81 18.66
C ASP A 187 -26.69 -12.92 18.13
N ALA A 188 -26.47 -12.99 16.81
CA ALA A 188 -25.55 -13.96 16.20
C ALA A 188 -24.08 -13.50 16.25
N TYR A 189 -23.85 -12.18 16.24
CA TYR A 189 -22.52 -11.57 16.25
C TYR A 189 -22.29 -10.76 17.53
N ASP A 190 -21.78 -11.43 18.57
CA ASP A 190 -21.49 -10.80 19.87
C ASP A 190 -20.29 -9.83 19.83
N ASN A 191 -19.31 -10.08 18.96
CA ASN A 191 -18.06 -9.32 18.88
C ASN A 191 -17.42 -9.38 17.49
N ASN A 192 -16.32 -8.66 17.32
CA ASN A 192 -15.62 -8.54 16.06
C ASN A 192 -15.14 -9.88 15.49
N ASP A 193 -14.87 -10.89 16.32
CA ASP A 193 -14.37 -12.21 15.90
C ASP A 193 -15.47 -13.23 15.62
N SER A 194 -16.74 -12.86 15.76
CA SER A 194 -17.87 -13.73 15.43
C SER A 194 -17.89 -14.11 13.95
N ARG A 195 -18.23 -15.38 13.68
CA ARG A 195 -18.59 -15.95 12.37
C ARG A 195 -19.84 -16.80 12.57
N ALA A 196 -20.89 -16.54 11.79
CA ALA A 196 -22.18 -17.20 11.90
C ALA A 196 -22.85 -17.46 10.54
N LEU A 197 -22.20 -17.21 9.39
CA LEU A 197 -22.75 -17.55 8.07
C LEU A 197 -22.88 -19.06 7.82
N ASP A 198 -22.29 -19.92 8.66
CA ASP A 198 -22.55 -21.36 8.66
C ASP A 198 -23.97 -21.69 9.16
N ASN A 199 -24.63 -20.75 9.85
CA ASN A 199 -26.04 -20.87 10.24
C ASN A 199 -26.95 -20.58 9.02
N PRO A 200 -27.81 -21.54 8.60
CA PRO A 200 -28.66 -21.36 7.43
C PRO A 200 -29.62 -20.17 7.50
N GLU A 201 -30.07 -19.77 8.68
CA GLU A 201 -30.95 -18.60 8.85
C GLU A 201 -30.20 -17.29 8.60
N ILE A 202 -29.00 -17.17 9.16
CA ILE A 202 -28.11 -16.01 8.98
C ILE A 202 -27.64 -15.92 7.53
N LYS A 203 -27.27 -17.05 6.93
CA LYS A 203 -26.90 -17.12 5.52
C LYS A 203 -28.04 -16.64 4.61
N SER A 204 -29.23 -17.22 4.78
CA SER A 204 -30.39 -16.90 3.93
C SER A 204 -30.80 -15.43 4.02
N LEU A 205 -30.83 -14.82 5.21
CA LEU A 205 -31.17 -13.39 5.33
C LEU A 205 -30.07 -12.49 4.76
N THR A 206 -28.80 -12.92 4.84
CA THR A 206 -27.66 -12.20 4.26
C THR A 206 -27.78 -12.20 2.73
N GLU A 207 -28.06 -13.36 2.14
CA GLU A 207 -28.29 -13.53 0.70
C GLU A 207 -29.48 -12.70 0.20
N GLU A 208 -30.57 -12.62 0.98
CA GLU A 208 -31.71 -11.74 0.67
C GLU A 208 -31.31 -10.26 0.68
N CYS A 209 -30.57 -9.80 1.70
CA CYS A 209 -30.10 -8.41 1.79
C CYS A 209 -29.15 -8.06 0.65
N LEU A 210 -28.21 -8.97 0.33
CA LEU A 210 -27.22 -8.78 -0.71
C LEU A 210 -27.87 -8.78 -2.11
N SER A 211 -28.79 -9.70 -2.37
CA SER A 211 -29.57 -9.73 -3.62
C SER A 211 -30.42 -8.47 -3.79
N MET A 212 -31.03 -7.97 -2.70
CA MET A 212 -31.77 -6.70 -2.72
C MET A 212 -30.85 -5.52 -3.08
N ALA A 213 -29.65 -5.46 -2.50
CA ALA A 213 -28.67 -4.42 -2.81
C ALA A 213 -28.24 -4.47 -4.29
N ILE A 214 -27.84 -5.64 -4.79
CA ILE A 214 -27.42 -5.82 -6.20
C ILE A 214 -28.54 -5.41 -7.17
N ASN A 215 -29.77 -5.86 -6.89
CA ASN A 215 -30.95 -5.54 -7.69
C ASN A 215 -31.29 -4.04 -7.69
N GLY A 216 -31.09 -3.36 -6.56
CA GLY A 216 -31.24 -1.92 -6.45
C GLY A 216 -30.16 -1.14 -7.19
N CYS A 217 -28.89 -1.57 -7.10
CA CYS A 217 -27.79 -1.00 -7.88
C CYS A 217 -28.07 -1.10 -9.39
N LEU A 218 -28.42 -2.30 -9.88
CA LEU A 218 -28.78 -2.52 -11.28
C LEU A 218 -29.97 -1.62 -11.71
N SER A 219 -30.98 -1.49 -10.86
CA SER A 219 -32.15 -0.65 -11.15
C SER A 219 -31.82 0.84 -11.15
N LEU A 220 -30.85 1.30 -10.36
CA LEU A 220 -30.34 2.66 -10.43
C LEU A 220 -29.59 2.91 -11.76
N PHE A 221 -28.80 1.95 -12.23
CA PHE A 221 -28.13 2.01 -13.55
C PHE A 221 -29.17 2.10 -14.67
N TYR A 222 -30.15 1.20 -14.65
CA TYR A 222 -31.27 1.20 -15.58
C TYR A 222 -32.01 2.54 -15.56
N THR A 223 -32.27 3.11 -14.39
CA THR A 223 -32.95 4.40 -14.27
C THR A 223 -32.11 5.55 -14.85
N LEU A 224 -30.79 5.58 -14.61
CA LEU A 224 -29.88 6.55 -15.23
C LEU A 224 -29.88 6.45 -16.76
N SER A 225 -29.91 5.22 -17.28
CA SER A 225 -29.96 4.92 -18.72
C SER A 225 -31.15 5.52 -19.45
N MET A 226 -32.22 5.87 -18.72
CA MET A 226 -33.42 6.47 -19.29
C MET A 226 -33.28 7.97 -19.61
N TYR A 227 -32.22 8.63 -19.12
CA TYR A 227 -32.03 10.08 -19.27
C TYR A 227 -31.15 10.49 -20.45
N CYS A 228 -30.33 9.58 -20.98
CA CYS A 228 -29.50 9.81 -22.16
C CYS A 228 -29.23 8.49 -22.88
N ASP A 229 -28.73 8.56 -24.11
CA ASP A 229 -28.17 7.38 -24.77
C ASP A 229 -26.81 7.04 -24.14
N ALA A 230 -26.42 5.76 -24.20
CA ALA A 230 -25.09 5.33 -23.77
C ALA A 230 -23.99 6.06 -24.56
N PRO A 231 -22.82 6.34 -23.96
CA PRO A 231 -21.67 6.81 -24.73
C PRO A 231 -21.27 5.79 -25.80
N GLU A 232 -20.85 6.27 -26.97
CA GLU A 232 -20.12 5.42 -27.90
C GLU A 232 -18.74 5.15 -27.31
N VAL A 233 -18.53 3.94 -26.80
CA VAL A 233 -17.23 3.47 -26.33
C VAL A 233 -16.63 2.57 -27.41
N THR A 234 -15.48 2.98 -27.94
CA THR A 234 -14.75 2.17 -28.93
C THR A 234 -13.27 2.28 -28.64
N TYR A 235 -12.63 1.13 -28.44
CA TYR A 235 -11.17 1.00 -28.48
C TYR A 235 -10.79 0.07 -29.62
N THR A 236 -9.62 0.30 -30.20
CA THR A 236 -9.05 -0.58 -31.23
C THR A 236 -7.95 -1.39 -30.57
N LEU A 237 -8.07 -2.72 -30.61
CA LEU A 237 -7.05 -3.62 -30.10
C LEU A 237 -5.97 -3.78 -31.19
N GLU A 238 -4.91 -2.97 -31.08
CA GLU A 238 -3.77 -2.96 -32.01
C GLU A 238 -2.57 -3.75 -31.49
N HIS A 239 -2.56 -4.04 -30.18
CA HIS A 239 -1.47 -4.68 -29.47
C HIS A 239 -1.94 -5.92 -28.72
N VAL A 240 -1.00 -6.79 -28.35
CA VAL A 240 -1.27 -7.99 -27.53
C VAL A 240 -0.48 -7.92 -26.23
N ALA A 241 -1.19 -7.99 -25.10
CA ALA A 241 -0.62 -8.14 -23.77
C ALA A 241 -0.85 -9.58 -23.27
N MET A 242 0.23 -10.30 -23.05
CA MET A 242 0.20 -11.65 -22.50
C MET A 242 0.49 -11.61 -21.00
N ILE A 243 -0.39 -12.18 -20.17
CA ILE A 243 -0.19 -12.30 -18.73
C ILE A 243 0.21 -13.73 -18.37
N ASP A 244 1.28 -13.86 -17.59
CA ASP A 244 1.78 -15.13 -17.08
C ASP A 244 0.88 -15.71 -15.98
N PHE A 245 0.28 -16.87 -16.25
CA PHE A 245 -0.47 -17.70 -15.29
C PHE A 245 0.18 -19.08 -15.14
N ALA A 246 1.33 -19.32 -15.77
CA ALA A 246 1.96 -20.63 -15.85
C ALA A 246 2.88 -20.93 -14.65
N HIS A 247 3.22 -19.92 -13.85
CA HIS A 247 4.27 -20.02 -12.83
C HIS A 247 3.76 -19.76 -11.40
N SER A 248 2.49 -20.08 -11.14
CA SER A 248 1.84 -19.87 -9.84
C SER A 248 2.02 -18.43 -9.35
N ASN A 249 1.90 -17.46 -10.27
CA ASN A 249 2.23 -16.07 -9.96
C ASN A 249 1.20 -15.49 -8.99
N ASP A 250 1.59 -14.48 -8.22
CA ASP A 250 0.66 -13.74 -7.38
C ASP A 250 -0.59 -13.30 -8.17
N TYR A 251 -1.76 -13.43 -7.54
CA TYR A 251 -3.06 -13.00 -8.06
C TYR A 251 -3.60 -13.78 -9.29
N THR A 252 -2.95 -14.90 -9.65
CA THR A 252 -3.34 -15.73 -10.81
C THR A 252 -4.28 -16.89 -10.48
N GLY A 253 -5.30 -16.65 -9.63
CA GLY A 253 -6.37 -17.62 -9.35
C GLY A 253 -7.11 -18.08 -10.62
N ALA A 254 -7.82 -19.20 -10.55
CA ALA A 254 -8.57 -19.73 -11.69
C ALA A 254 -9.99 -19.14 -11.76
N GLY A 255 -10.40 -18.66 -12.95
CA GLY A 255 -11.74 -18.13 -13.15
C GLY A 255 -12.03 -16.93 -12.23
N ASP A 256 -13.11 -17.01 -11.46
CA ASP A 256 -13.55 -15.94 -10.55
C ASP A 256 -12.65 -15.77 -9.31
N GLU A 257 -11.66 -16.65 -9.11
CA GLU A 257 -10.64 -16.53 -8.06
C GLU A 257 -9.44 -15.65 -8.49
N SER A 258 -9.35 -15.24 -9.76
CA SER A 258 -8.26 -14.35 -10.18
C SER A 258 -8.49 -12.93 -9.71
N GLU A 259 -7.45 -12.31 -9.13
CA GLU A 259 -7.44 -10.88 -8.81
C GLU A 259 -6.71 -10.05 -9.88
N LEU A 260 -6.76 -10.49 -11.14
CA LEU A 260 -6.23 -9.80 -12.31
C LEU A 260 -7.31 -9.62 -13.39
N THR A 261 -8.58 -9.50 -13.01
CA THR A 261 -9.67 -9.35 -13.97
C THR A 261 -9.84 -7.89 -14.42
N SER A 262 -9.69 -6.94 -13.50
CA SER A 262 -9.88 -5.51 -13.72
C SER A 262 -8.84 -4.91 -14.67
N VAL A 263 -7.62 -5.46 -14.69
CA VAL A 263 -6.55 -4.98 -15.58
C VAL A 263 -6.87 -5.16 -17.06
N ASN A 264 -7.73 -6.13 -17.42
CA ASN A 264 -8.19 -6.31 -18.79
C ASN A 264 -8.81 -5.02 -19.35
N GLN A 265 -9.60 -4.30 -18.54
CA GLN A 265 -10.25 -3.08 -19.00
C GLN A 265 -9.25 -1.94 -19.25
N THR A 266 -8.25 -1.80 -18.38
CA THR A 266 -7.16 -0.83 -18.58
C THR A 266 -6.34 -1.16 -19.82
N LEU A 267 -6.02 -2.44 -20.04
CA LEU A 267 -5.32 -2.91 -21.25
C LEU A 267 -6.13 -2.59 -22.51
N ALA A 268 -7.41 -2.93 -22.53
CA ALA A 268 -8.30 -2.69 -23.66
C ALA A 268 -8.40 -1.20 -24.02
N ARG A 269 -8.55 -0.32 -23.01
CA ARG A 269 -8.53 1.16 -23.18
C ARG A 269 -7.23 1.67 -23.78
N ASN A 270 -6.12 0.99 -23.52
CA ASN A 270 -4.79 1.30 -24.04
C ASN A 270 -4.44 0.48 -25.30
N GLY A 271 -5.44 -0.14 -25.94
CA GLY A 271 -5.28 -0.81 -27.24
C GLY A 271 -4.71 -2.22 -27.19
N PHE A 272 -4.69 -2.86 -26.03
CA PHE A 272 -4.17 -4.22 -25.84
C PHE A 272 -5.28 -5.26 -25.73
N GLU A 273 -5.19 -6.32 -26.54
CA GLU A 273 -5.87 -7.58 -26.30
C GLU A 273 -5.15 -8.32 -25.16
N MET A 274 -5.82 -8.55 -24.04
CA MET A 274 -5.30 -9.40 -22.96
C MET A 274 -5.38 -10.88 -23.35
N ARG A 275 -4.28 -11.61 -23.17
CA ARG A 275 -4.21 -13.06 -23.32
C ARG A 275 -3.59 -13.69 -22.08
N ILE A 276 -4.23 -14.71 -21.55
CA ILE A 276 -3.71 -15.49 -20.42
C ILE A 276 -2.83 -16.63 -20.95
N GLN A 277 -1.67 -16.82 -20.34
CA GLN A 277 -0.74 -17.90 -20.67
C GLN A 277 -0.63 -18.86 -19.48
N GLU A 278 -1.33 -20.00 -19.55
CA GLU A 278 -1.34 -21.03 -18.49
C GLU A 278 -0.26 -22.11 -18.67
N ASP A 279 0.35 -22.17 -19.87
CA ASP A 279 1.40 -23.13 -20.22
C ASP A 279 2.78 -22.46 -20.26
N ALA A 280 3.84 -23.26 -20.23
CA ALA A 280 5.21 -22.78 -20.41
C ALA A 280 5.39 -21.92 -21.67
N PHE A 281 6.17 -20.83 -21.56
CA PHE A 281 6.42 -19.91 -22.67
C PHE A 281 7.15 -20.58 -23.84
N THR A 282 6.68 -20.31 -25.06
CA THR A 282 7.33 -20.77 -26.29
C THR A 282 7.51 -19.63 -27.28
N THR A 283 8.49 -19.74 -28.18
CA THR A 283 8.67 -18.76 -29.28
C THR A 283 7.39 -18.58 -30.11
N SER A 284 6.60 -19.64 -30.28
CA SER A 284 5.33 -19.54 -31.01
C SER A 284 4.25 -18.80 -30.23
N ALA A 285 4.20 -18.95 -28.90
CA ALA A 285 3.22 -18.25 -28.06
C ALA A 285 3.48 -16.75 -28.01
N LEU A 286 4.76 -16.33 -28.03
CA LEU A 286 5.17 -14.93 -27.96
C LEU A 286 5.23 -14.22 -29.33
N ALA A 287 4.93 -14.90 -30.43
CA ALA A 287 5.27 -14.42 -31.78
C ALA A 287 4.59 -13.09 -32.18
N ASP A 288 3.36 -12.85 -31.70
CA ASP A 288 2.58 -11.64 -31.93
C ASP A 288 2.33 -10.82 -30.64
N VAL A 289 3.01 -11.18 -29.55
CA VAL A 289 2.90 -10.50 -28.26
C VAL A 289 3.74 -9.22 -28.28
N ASP A 290 3.18 -8.11 -27.78
CA ASP A 290 3.86 -6.81 -27.68
C ASP A 290 4.27 -6.49 -26.24
N LEU A 291 3.45 -6.92 -25.28
CA LEU A 291 3.68 -6.75 -23.85
C LEU A 291 3.59 -8.10 -23.13
N LEU A 292 4.59 -8.43 -22.32
CA LEU A 292 4.52 -9.52 -21.33
C LEU A 292 4.31 -8.91 -19.94
N ILE A 293 3.28 -9.34 -19.25
CA ILE A 293 3.03 -9.02 -17.84
C ILE A 293 3.26 -10.30 -17.03
N ALA A 294 4.16 -10.24 -16.05
CA ALA A 294 4.34 -11.31 -15.09
C ALA A 294 4.30 -10.70 -13.68
N THR A 295 3.29 -11.08 -12.90
CA THR A 295 3.33 -10.83 -11.45
C THR A 295 4.37 -11.76 -10.81
N CYS A 296 4.63 -11.63 -9.50
CA CYS A 296 5.66 -12.43 -8.84
C CYS A 296 5.43 -13.93 -9.04
N GLY A 297 6.21 -14.56 -9.94
CA GLY A 297 6.15 -15.99 -10.21
C GLY A 297 6.79 -16.77 -9.06
N LEU A 298 6.15 -17.85 -8.61
CA LEU A 298 6.64 -18.69 -7.52
C LEU A 298 7.35 -19.95 -8.05
N ASP A 299 7.00 -20.39 -9.26
CA ASP A 299 7.64 -21.50 -9.94
C ASP A 299 8.83 -21.05 -10.82
N ALA A 300 9.80 -21.95 -10.99
CA ALA A 300 11.00 -21.68 -11.77
C ALA A 300 10.74 -21.79 -13.27
N TYR A 301 11.22 -20.80 -14.02
CA TYR A 301 11.23 -20.82 -15.48
C TYR A 301 12.28 -21.80 -16.01
N THR A 302 11.94 -22.55 -17.05
CA THR A 302 12.89 -23.43 -17.74
C THR A 302 13.87 -22.64 -18.61
N SER A 303 15.01 -23.23 -18.94
CA SER A 303 15.98 -22.59 -19.84
C SER A 303 15.41 -22.34 -21.24
N GLU A 304 14.50 -23.19 -21.71
CA GLU A 304 13.78 -23.02 -22.97
C GLU A 304 12.86 -21.80 -22.95
N GLU A 305 12.14 -21.56 -21.85
CA GLU A 305 11.26 -20.41 -21.68
C GLU A 305 12.04 -19.11 -21.62
N LEU A 306 13.07 -19.07 -20.78
CA LEU A 306 13.96 -17.91 -20.66
C LEU A 306 14.62 -17.58 -22.01
N SER A 307 15.00 -18.60 -22.78
CA SER A 307 15.47 -18.41 -24.15
C SER A 307 14.38 -17.87 -25.07
N ALA A 308 13.13 -18.32 -24.94
CA ALA A 308 12.02 -17.83 -25.76
C ALA A 308 11.72 -16.35 -25.47
N ILE A 309 11.67 -15.96 -24.19
CA ILE A 309 11.45 -14.58 -23.74
C ILE A 309 12.61 -13.68 -24.20
N SER A 310 13.85 -14.08 -23.97
CA SER A 310 15.05 -13.34 -24.40
C SER A 310 15.10 -13.15 -25.93
N ASN A 311 14.86 -14.21 -26.71
CA ASN A 311 14.81 -14.08 -28.17
C ASN A 311 13.65 -13.20 -28.64
N TRP A 312 12.52 -13.19 -27.92
CA TRP A 312 11.37 -12.35 -28.22
C TRP A 312 11.67 -10.87 -27.97
N THR A 313 12.29 -10.52 -26.85
CA THR A 313 12.70 -9.13 -26.58
C THR A 313 13.73 -8.62 -27.59
N GLU A 314 14.62 -9.48 -28.09
CA GLU A 314 15.58 -9.14 -29.16
C GLU A 314 14.93 -8.82 -30.51
N THR A 315 13.66 -9.18 -30.74
CA THR A 315 12.94 -8.80 -31.97
C THR A 315 12.64 -7.29 -32.04
N GLY A 316 12.76 -6.60 -30.90
CA GLY A 316 12.68 -5.16 -30.74
C GLY A 316 11.26 -4.64 -30.51
N ASN A 317 11.20 -3.43 -29.92
CA ASN A 317 9.96 -2.73 -29.54
C ASN A 317 9.00 -3.61 -28.71
N LYS A 318 9.53 -4.40 -27.78
CA LYS A 318 8.73 -5.21 -26.85
C LYS A 318 8.71 -4.58 -25.46
N SER A 319 7.66 -4.85 -24.70
CA SER A 319 7.51 -4.32 -23.34
C SER A 319 7.38 -5.46 -22.33
N ILE A 320 7.98 -5.30 -21.15
CA ILE A 320 7.80 -6.21 -20.01
C ILE A 320 7.37 -5.39 -18.81
N LEU A 321 6.30 -5.84 -18.15
CA LEU A 321 5.93 -5.43 -16.80
C LEU A 321 6.14 -6.63 -15.87
N LEU A 322 7.11 -6.51 -14.97
CA LEU A 322 7.47 -7.57 -14.04
C LEU A 322 7.28 -7.06 -12.61
N THR A 323 6.68 -7.87 -11.74
CA THR A 323 6.61 -7.53 -10.31
C THR A 323 7.23 -8.61 -9.44
N GLY A 324 7.76 -8.20 -8.30
CA GLY A 324 8.13 -9.09 -7.19
C GLY A 324 7.05 -9.10 -6.11
N ARG A 325 7.41 -9.56 -4.92
CA ARG A 325 6.64 -9.38 -3.68
C ARG A 325 7.59 -9.45 -2.49
N GLY A 326 7.31 -8.68 -1.45
CA GLY A 326 8.03 -8.74 -0.19
C GLY A 326 7.64 -9.97 0.63
N ASP A 327 8.52 -10.40 1.52
CA ASP A 327 8.39 -11.63 2.31
C ASP A 327 7.75 -11.40 3.69
N PHE A 328 6.79 -10.48 3.84
CA PHE A 328 6.33 -10.04 5.18
C PHE A 328 5.67 -11.14 6.06
N ASP A 329 4.95 -12.09 5.44
CA ASP A 329 4.24 -13.19 6.12
C ASP A 329 4.38 -14.56 5.45
N GLU A 330 4.86 -14.58 4.21
CA GLU A 330 5.06 -15.76 3.38
C GLU A 330 6.47 -15.74 2.76
N ASP A 331 7.04 -16.94 2.60
CA ASP A 331 8.32 -17.13 1.92
C ASP A 331 8.13 -16.94 0.41
N VAL A 332 8.61 -15.83 -0.12
CA VAL A 332 8.52 -15.46 -1.55
C VAL A 332 9.92 -15.51 -2.15
N ASP A 333 10.14 -16.38 -3.13
CA ASP A 333 11.44 -16.50 -3.80
C ASP A 333 11.54 -15.49 -4.97
N ASN A 334 11.96 -14.25 -4.68
CA ASN A 334 12.22 -13.23 -5.71
C ASN A 334 13.35 -13.63 -6.68
N ALA A 335 14.08 -14.72 -6.45
CA ALA A 335 15.00 -15.25 -7.46
C ALA A 335 14.26 -15.73 -8.72
N ARG A 336 12.96 -16.05 -8.64
CA ARG A 336 12.12 -16.48 -9.75
C ARG A 336 11.87 -15.38 -10.79
N PRO A 337 11.27 -14.21 -10.48
CA PRO A 337 11.15 -13.12 -11.43
C PRO A 337 12.53 -12.62 -11.91
N ASN A 338 13.55 -12.66 -11.05
CA ASN A 338 14.93 -12.32 -11.44
C ASN A 338 15.49 -13.23 -12.56
N GLN A 339 14.97 -14.45 -12.79
CA GLN A 339 15.38 -15.29 -13.92
C GLN A 339 15.06 -14.64 -15.27
N ILE A 340 13.91 -13.97 -15.40
CA ILE A 340 13.54 -13.20 -16.60
C ILE A 340 14.50 -12.02 -16.76
N LEU A 341 14.72 -11.25 -15.69
CA LEU A 341 15.60 -10.07 -15.71
C LEU A 341 17.03 -10.44 -16.14
N GLU A 342 17.57 -11.55 -15.64
CA GLU A 342 18.88 -12.06 -16.06
C GLU A 342 18.87 -12.51 -17.53
N ALA A 343 17.84 -13.22 -17.98
CA ALA A 343 17.74 -13.74 -19.34
C ALA A 343 17.66 -12.64 -20.41
N ILE A 344 17.01 -11.52 -20.10
CA ILE A 344 16.91 -10.36 -21.01
C ILE A 344 18.08 -9.39 -20.88
N GLY A 345 18.99 -9.61 -19.92
CA GLY A 345 20.15 -8.74 -19.69
C GLY A 345 19.82 -7.42 -18.99
N SER A 346 18.74 -7.37 -18.22
CA SER A 346 18.38 -6.22 -17.39
C SER A 346 19.42 -6.00 -16.28
N SER A 347 19.63 -4.74 -15.92
CA SER A 347 20.44 -4.33 -14.77
C SER A 347 19.63 -4.28 -13.48
N ILE A 348 18.29 -4.31 -13.54
CA ILE A 348 17.40 -4.30 -12.38
C ILE A 348 17.35 -5.68 -11.72
N ARG A 349 17.35 -5.73 -10.39
CA ARG A 349 17.07 -6.93 -9.60
C ARG A 349 16.09 -6.63 -8.48
N ILE A 350 15.24 -7.59 -8.20
CA ILE A 350 14.33 -7.56 -7.04
C ILE A 350 15.08 -8.19 -5.87
N ASN A 351 15.05 -7.53 -4.72
CA ASN A 351 15.72 -7.99 -3.51
C ASN A 351 14.91 -9.09 -2.80
N ASP A 352 15.54 -9.76 -1.84
CA ASP A 352 14.89 -10.73 -0.98
C ASP A 352 14.67 -10.08 0.39
N ASP A 353 13.62 -9.28 0.48
CA ASP A 353 13.27 -8.48 1.65
C ASP A 353 11.79 -8.09 1.64
N ASN A 354 11.36 -7.48 2.74
CA ASN A 354 10.15 -6.66 2.77
C ASN A 354 10.49 -5.24 3.22
N VAL A 355 9.94 -4.26 2.52
CA VAL A 355 10.01 -2.85 2.92
C VAL A 355 8.80 -2.52 3.78
N TYR A 356 9.06 -2.16 5.04
CA TYR A 356 8.06 -1.67 5.97
C TYR A 356 8.05 -0.14 5.97
N MET A 357 6.93 0.47 6.33
CA MET A 357 6.77 1.91 6.50
C MET A 357 6.02 2.22 7.80
N GLU A 358 6.45 3.26 8.52
CA GLU A 358 5.73 3.71 9.71
C GLU A 358 4.54 4.62 9.34
N GLY A 359 3.53 4.64 10.21
CA GLY A 359 2.40 5.59 10.07
C GLY A 359 1.33 5.19 9.05
N THR A 360 1.45 4.02 8.41
CA THR A 360 0.41 3.43 7.56
C THR A 360 -0.59 2.60 8.37
N TYR A 361 -1.67 2.13 7.73
CA TYR A 361 -2.68 1.27 8.37
C TYR A 361 -2.07 0.01 9.01
N GLN A 362 -1.14 -0.62 8.28
CA GLN A 362 -0.28 -1.69 8.75
C GLN A 362 1.11 -1.47 8.17
N ALA A 363 2.15 -1.78 8.94
CA ALA A 363 3.51 -1.39 8.58
C ALA A 363 4.04 -2.04 7.29
N TRP A 364 3.41 -3.12 6.78
CA TRP A 364 3.74 -3.72 5.48
C TRP A 364 3.06 -3.03 4.28
N TYR A 365 2.27 -1.98 4.50
CA TYR A 365 1.83 -1.08 3.44
C TYR A 365 2.78 0.11 3.33
N ASN A 366 3.12 0.49 2.11
CA ASN A 366 3.90 1.67 1.78
C ASN A 366 3.00 2.66 1.03
N ASP A 367 2.51 3.69 1.72
CA ASP A 367 1.71 4.76 1.14
C ASP A 367 2.64 5.92 0.76
N ILE A 368 2.92 6.06 -0.53
CA ILE A 368 3.98 6.92 -1.06
C ILE A 368 3.36 8.20 -1.61
N TYR A 369 3.65 9.32 -0.95
CA TYR A 369 3.14 10.64 -1.30
C TYR A 369 4.17 11.53 -2.01
N ASP A 370 5.46 11.20 -1.87
CA ASP A 370 6.54 11.92 -2.54
C ASP A 370 6.88 11.21 -3.85
N ILE A 371 6.13 11.55 -4.89
CA ILE A 371 6.30 10.99 -6.24
C ILE A 371 7.26 11.90 -7.03
N PRO A 372 8.37 11.37 -7.58
CA PRO A 372 9.27 12.15 -8.42
C PRO A 372 8.53 12.82 -9.59
N PRO A 373 8.86 14.07 -9.94
CA PRO A 373 8.12 14.80 -10.96
C PRO A 373 8.26 14.16 -12.35
N PRO A 374 7.28 14.32 -13.25
CA PRO A 374 7.30 13.70 -14.59
C PRO A 374 8.55 14.02 -15.43
N SER A 375 9.19 15.17 -15.18
CA SER A 375 10.43 15.58 -15.85
C SER A 375 11.64 14.71 -15.51
N GLU A 376 11.60 13.99 -14.39
CA GLU A 376 12.67 13.11 -13.89
C GLU A 376 12.37 11.63 -14.14
N THR A 377 11.15 11.29 -14.58
CA THR A 377 10.70 9.89 -14.70
C THR A 377 10.29 9.50 -16.11
N ALA A 378 10.88 10.13 -17.14
CA ALA A 378 10.47 9.92 -18.53
C ALA A 378 8.94 10.10 -18.75
N ASN A 379 8.31 11.02 -17.99
CA ASN A 379 6.87 11.26 -17.92
C ASN A 379 6.00 10.12 -17.35
N LEU A 380 6.59 9.07 -16.76
CA LEU A 380 5.85 7.92 -16.21
C LEU A 380 5.03 8.28 -14.96
N THR A 381 5.41 9.33 -14.23
CA THR A 381 4.66 9.82 -13.05
C THR A 381 3.67 10.93 -13.38
N ARG A 382 3.34 11.15 -14.66
CA ARG A 382 2.34 12.16 -15.06
C ARG A 382 0.98 11.86 -14.42
N SER A 383 0.43 12.85 -13.71
CA SER A 383 -0.83 12.71 -12.97
C SER A 383 -0.83 11.64 -11.87
N VAL A 384 0.34 11.17 -11.45
CA VAL A 384 0.48 10.26 -10.30
C VAL A 384 0.75 11.10 -9.07
N GLY A 385 -0.27 11.27 -8.21
CA GLY A 385 -0.16 12.11 -7.01
C GLY A 385 0.34 11.37 -5.77
N ALA A 386 -0.05 10.10 -5.65
CA ALA A 386 0.41 9.17 -4.64
C ALA A 386 0.20 7.75 -5.16
N ILE A 387 0.88 6.77 -4.58
CA ILE A 387 0.60 5.35 -4.82
C ILE A 387 0.68 4.59 -3.51
N THR A 388 0.11 3.38 -3.47
CA THR A 388 0.27 2.49 -2.32
C THR A 388 0.69 1.10 -2.77
N MET A 389 1.62 0.51 -2.04
CA MET A 389 2.19 -0.80 -2.30
C MET A 389 2.00 -1.70 -1.09
N PHE A 390 1.37 -2.85 -1.31
CA PHE A 390 1.24 -3.89 -0.30
C PHE A 390 2.48 -4.80 -0.36
N SER A 391 3.20 -4.88 0.76
CA SER A 391 4.39 -5.72 0.93
C SER A 391 5.35 -5.66 -0.27
N PRO A 392 5.95 -4.49 -0.59
CA PRO A 392 6.94 -4.42 -1.64
C PRO A 392 8.29 -4.94 -1.18
N ALA A 393 8.97 -5.68 -2.06
CA ALA A 393 10.41 -5.87 -2.02
C ALA A 393 11.12 -4.61 -2.55
N SER A 394 12.34 -4.35 -2.10
CA SER A 394 13.17 -3.30 -2.69
C SER A 394 13.77 -3.73 -4.03
N LEU A 395 14.15 -2.76 -4.86
CA LEU A 395 14.92 -2.99 -6.07
C LEU A 395 16.37 -2.56 -5.87
N TYR A 396 17.28 -3.27 -6.52
CA TYR A 396 18.69 -2.86 -6.64
C TYR A 396 19.20 -3.06 -8.06
N PHE A 397 20.30 -2.38 -8.39
CA PHE A 397 20.79 -2.32 -9.76
C PHE A 397 22.18 -2.95 -9.89
N LEU A 398 22.51 -3.51 -11.03
CA LEU A 398 23.85 -4.04 -11.31
C LEU A 398 24.79 -2.98 -11.93
N GLU A 399 24.18 -2.00 -12.58
CA GLU A 399 24.80 -0.82 -13.19
C GLU A 399 23.87 0.37 -12.89
N ASP A 400 24.41 1.56 -12.64
CA ASP A 400 23.58 2.70 -12.23
C ASP A 400 23.11 3.57 -13.41
N GLY A 401 23.56 3.30 -14.63
CA GLY A 401 23.23 4.10 -15.82
C GLY A 401 22.04 3.61 -16.68
N PRO A 402 21.76 2.30 -16.81
CA PRO A 402 20.60 1.84 -17.60
C PRO A 402 19.22 1.94 -16.89
N PRO A 403 19.11 1.60 -15.58
CA PRO A 403 17.84 1.74 -14.85
C PRO A 403 17.53 3.17 -14.40
N LEU A 404 16.26 3.55 -14.49
CA LEU A 404 15.72 4.77 -13.91
C LEU A 404 14.70 4.41 -12.82
N PRO A 405 15.03 4.62 -11.54
CA PRO A 405 14.07 4.53 -10.44
C PRO A 405 12.99 5.61 -10.61
N ILE A 406 11.72 5.22 -10.50
CA ILE A 406 10.58 6.13 -10.65
C ILE A 406 9.71 6.21 -9.39
N VAL A 407 9.94 5.32 -8.42
CA VAL A 407 9.28 5.30 -7.11
C VAL A 407 10.31 4.90 -6.06
N TYR A 408 10.38 5.70 -5.00
CA TYR A 408 11.13 5.41 -3.76
C TYR A 408 10.16 5.20 -2.60
N ALA A 409 10.62 4.53 -1.55
CA ALA A 409 9.86 4.43 -0.31
C ALA A 409 9.76 5.77 0.43
N ASP A 410 8.92 5.85 1.47
CA ASP A 410 8.85 7.03 2.34
C ASP A 410 10.10 7.14 3.23
N SER A 411 10.40 8.35 3.72
CA SER A 411 11.50 8.59 4.67
C SER A 411 11.45 7.72 5.92
N THR A 412 10.27 7.25 6.33
CA THR A 412 10.08 6.37 7.50
C THR A 412 10.20 4.88 7.19
N ALA A 413 10.46 4.53 5.93
CA ALA A 413 10.54 3.14 5.51
C ALA A 413 11.87 2.47 5.88
N TYR A 414 11.86 1.14 6.03
CA TYR A 414 13.03 0.33 6.33
C TYR A 414 12.88 -1.09 5.78
N GLN A 415 13.99 -1.71 5.40
CA GLN A 415 14.05 -3.10 4.92
C GLN A 415 14.22 -4.06 6.08
N THR A 416 13.60 -5.22 5.96
CA THR A 416 13.78 -6.36 6.86
C THR A 416 13.89 -7.65 6.07
N ASN A 417 14.41 -8.68 6.72
CA ASN A 417 14.58 -10.02 6.15
C ASN A 417 13.79 -11.02 7.00
N GLN A 418 12.55 -11.30 6.62
CA GLN A 418 11.67 -12.18 7.37
C GLN A 418 12.02 -13.65 7.10
N HIS A 419 12.32 -13.97 5.86
CA HIS A 419 12.62 -15.30 5.36
C HIS A 419 13.99 -15.35 4.67
N PRO A 420 14.68 -16.51 4.69
CA PRO A 420 15.89 -16.70 3.90
C PRO A 420 15.56 -16.71 2.39
N PRO A 421 16.47 -16.34 1.47
CA PRO A 421 17.87 -15.93 1.69
C PRO A 421 18.07 -14.56 2.37
N SER A 422 19.32 -14.09 2.42
CA SER A 422 19.63 -12.78 3.00
C SER A 422 19.52 -11.69 1.94
N ILE A 423 19.02 -10.52 2.34
CA ILE A 423 19.04 -9.28 1.55
C ILE A 423 20.38 -9.09 0.82
N SER A 424 20.33 -8.83 -0.49
CA SER A 424 21.51 -8.59 -1.32
C SER A 424 22.04 -7.17 -1.20
N VAL A 425 21.15 -6.17 -1.14
CA VAL A 425 21.50 -4.76 -0.97
C VAL A 425 20.69 -4.13 0.14
N ALA A 426 21.36 -3.53 1.12
CA ALA A 426 20.75 -2.83 2.24
C ALA A 426 20.90 -1.32 2.10
N TYR A 427 19.80 -0.65 1.79
CA TYR A 427 19.62 0.80 1.72
C TYR A 427 19.34 1.38 3.11
N ASP A 428 18.34 0.84 3.81
CA ASP A 428 18.10 1.11 5.22
C ASP A 428 17.51 -0.13 5.90
N MET A 429 18.02 -0.48 7.07
CA MET A 429 17.52 -1.61 7.87
C MET A 429 17.22 -1.20 9.32
N THR A 430 17.24 0.10 9.60
CA THR A 430 16.98 0.63 10.92
C THR A 430 15.56 1.18 10.96
N GLN A 431 14.74 0.69 11.89
CA GLN A 431 13.44 1.27 12.16
C GLN A 431 13.62 2.51 13.06
N ASP A 432 13.94 3.66 12.46
CA ASP A 432 14.12 4.94 13.16
C ASP A 432 13.30 6.11 12.59
N GLY A 433 12.57 5.88 11.50
CA GLY A 433 11.71 6.87 10.86
C GLY A 433 12.45 7.86 9.95
N GLU A 434 13.71 7.58 9.58
CA GLU A 434 14.53 8.45 8.73
C GLU A 434 15.21 7.66 7.60
N ASN A 435 15.53 8.34 6.49
CA ASN A 435 16.35 7.83 5.37
C ASN A 435 15.79 6.63 4.56
N GLY A 436 14.56 6.19 4.82
CA GLY A 436 13.89 5.17 3.99
C GLY A 436 13.68 5.57 2.52
N ASN A 437 13.68 6.88 2.25
CA ASN A 437 13.51 7.45 0.91
C ASN A 437 14.67 7.23 -0.05
N GLN A 438 15.68 6.45 0.35
CA GLN A 438 16.74 5.94 -0.52
C GLN A 438 16.46 4.52 -1.06
N ILE A 439 15.36 3.87 -0.63
CA ILE A 439 14.96 2.52 -1.04
C ILE A 439 14.14 2.58 -2.34
N PRO A 440 14.62 2.06 -3.48
CA PRO A 440 13.85 2.03 -4.72
C PRO A 440 12.77 0.94 -4.67
N LEU A 441 11.55 1.26 -5.12
CA LEU A 441 10.41 0.33 -5.13
C LEU A 441 9.86 0.06 -6.54
N ALA A 442 10.08 0.97 -7.49
CA ALA A 442 9.81 0.71 -8.91
C ALA A 442 10.83 1.43 -9.79
N ALA A 443 11.22 0.77 -10.87
CA ALA A 443 12.20 1.29 -11.83
C ALA A 443 11.85 0.85 -13.25
N VAL A 444 12.34 1.61 -14.23
CA VAL A 444 12.25 1.28 -15.66
C VAL A 444 13.63 1.16 -16.28
N GLU A 445 13.73 0.42 -17.38
CA GLU A 445 14.99 0.27 -18.14
C GLU A 445 14.66 0.13 -19.64
N GLU A 446 15.52 0.68 -20.50
CA GLU A 446 15.51 0.42 -21.94
C GLU A 446 16.61 -0.61 -22.29
N ILE A 447 16.20 -1.80 -22.72
CA ILE A 447 17.09 -2.89 -23.11
C ILE A 447 17.08 -2.98 -24.63
N GLY A 448 18.05 -2.32 -25.26
CA GLY A 448 18.08 -2.16 -26.72
C GLY A 448 16.95 -1.24 -27.19
N SER A 449 15.86 -1.84 -27.67
CA SER A 449 14.62 -1.10 -28.03
C SER A 449 13.40 -1.54 -27.23
N SER A 450 13.62 -2.47 -26.29
CA SER A 450 12.58 -3.04 -25.46
C SER A 450 12.51 -2.27 -24.15
N LYS A 451 11.31 -2.18 -23.59
CA LYS A 451 10.99 -1.36 -22.43
C LYS A 451 10.62 -2.25 -21.26
N LEU A 452 11.18 -1.99 -20.10
CA LEU A 452 10.96 -2.77 -18.90
C LEU A 452 10.44 -1.86 -17.81
N LEU A 453 9.41 -2.29 -17.08
CA LEU A 453 9.07 -1.79 -15.76
C LEU A 453 9.16 -2.95 -14.77
N VAL A 454 9.87 -2.71 -13.67
CA VAL A 454 9.93 -3.61 -12.52
C VAL A 454 9.38 -2.90 -11.31
N ALA A 455 8.49 -3.55 -10.56
CA ALA A 455 8.01 -3.07 -9.27
C ALA A 455 8.21 -4.12 -8.20
N GLY A 456 8.47 -3.68 -6.97
CA GLY A 456 8.67 -4.53 -5.80
C GLY A 456 7.43 -5.33 -5.36
N THR A 457 6.25 -4.94 -5.85
CA THR A 457 4.97 -5.65 -5.67
C THR A 457 4.05 -5.38 -6.85
N THR A 458 3.03 -6.23 -7.01
CA THR A 458 1.91 -5.97 -7.92
C THR A 458 1.11 -4.78 -7.42
N PHE A 459 0.90 -3.79 -8.29
CA PHE A 459 0.18 -2.55 -7.99
C PHE A 459 -1.05 -2.34 -8.89
N PHE A 460 -1.46 -3.38 -9.61
CA PHE A 460 -2.54 -3.37 -10.59
C PHE A 460 -3.46 -4.60 -10.46
N SER A 461 -3.48 -5.23 -9.29
CA SER A 461 -4.45 -6.28 -8.97
C SER A 461 -5.85 -5.68 -8.83
N ASP A 462 -6.88 -6.52 -8.74
CA ASP A 462 -8.26 -6.09 -8.50
C ASP A 462 -8.37 -5.27 -7.21
N PHE A 463 -7.53 -5.55 -6.22
CA PHE A 463 -7.43 -4.75 -5.00
C PHE A 463 -6.93 -3.32 -5.22
N ASP A 464 -6.31 -3.01 -6.36
CA ASP A 464 -5.78 -1.69 -6.72
C ASP A 464 -6.78 -0.81 -7.47
N TYR A 465 -7.81 -1.39 -8.11
CA TYR A 465 -8.85 -0.65 -8.85
C TYR A 465 -9.92 -0.02 -7.94
N GLY A 466 -10.01 -0.49 -6.69
CA GLY A 466 -10.93 0.03 -5.67
C GLY A 466 -10.23 0.70 -4.47
N LYS A 467 -8.97 1.12 -4.61
CA LYS A 467 -8.30 1.91 -3.56
C LYS A 467 -8.78 3.36 -3.59
N THR A 468 -8.45 4.10 -2.52
CA THR A 468 -8.93 5.48 -2.33
C THR A 468 -8.65 6.29 -3.59
N ALA A 469 -9.51 7.25 -3.94
CA ALA A 469 -9.22 8.22 -5.00
C ALA A 469 -7.90 9.01 -4.79
N LEU A 470 -7.24 8.84 -3.64
CA LEU A 470 -5.91 9.39 -3.35
C LEU A 470 -4.78 8.65 -4.10
N PHE A 471 -4.90 7.34 -4.31
CA PHE A 471 -3.83 6.52 -4.89
C PHE A 471 -4.03 6.34 -6.40
N SER A 472 -3.01 6.71 -7.16
CA SER A 472 -3.00 6.76 -8.63
C SER A 472 -2.24 5.58 -9.24
N ASN A 473 -2.32 4.39 -8.62
CA ASN A 473 -1.65 3.18 -9.07
C ASN A 473 -1.97 2.84 -10.54
N ILE A 474 -3.25 2.88 -10.91
CA ILE A 474 -3.69 2.58 -12.28
C ILE A 474 -3.21 3.65 -13.26
N GLN A 475 -3.13 4.92 -12.84
CA GLN A 475 -2.56 5.97 -13.68
C GLN A 475 -1.08 5.71 -14.00
N LEU A 476 -0.31 5.18 -13.05
CA LEU A 476 1.08 4.76 -13.29
C LEU A 476 1.15 3.62 -14.32
N LEU A 477 0.25 2.63 -14.22
CA LEU A 477 0.14 1.56 -15.20
C LEU A 477 -0.17 2.11 -16.60
N GLU A 478 -1.17 2.98 -16.74
CA GLU A 478 -1.53 3.61 -18.03
C GLU A 478 -0.36 4.39 -18.65
N ASN A 479 0.38 5.14 -17.83
CA ASN A 479 1.56 5.85 -18.31
C ASN A 479 2.63 4.87 -18.82
N PHE A 480 2.84 3.75 -18.14
CA PHE A 480 3.73 2.69 -18.62
C PHE A 480 3.22 2.04 -19.92
N LEU A 481 1.93 1.73 -20.04
CA LEU A 481 1.36 1.14 -21.25
C LEU A 481 1.60 2.05 -22.48
N SER A 482 1.33 3.36 -22.33
CA SER A 482 1.58 4.36 -23.37
C SER A 482 3.08 4.51 -23.71
N TRP A 483 3.96 4.45 -22.71
CA TRP A 483 5.41 4.47 -22.92
C TRP A 483 5.89 3.18 -23.62
N GLY A 484 5.38 2.02 -23.18
CA GLY A 484 5.66 0.68 -23.69
C GLY A 484 5.56 0.59 -25.21
N ILE A 485 4.45 1.09 -25.76
CA ILE A 485 4.19 1.12 -27.21
C ILE A 485 4.80 2.32 -27.94
N GLY A 486 5.45 3.23 -27.21
CA GLY A 486 6.16 4.39 -27.79
C GLY A 486 5.26 5.57 -28.14
N GLU A 487 4.07 5.67 -27.55
CA GLU A 487 3.18 6.82 -27.71
C GLU A 487 3.58 7.99 -26.80
N ALA A 488 4.01 7.70 -25.57
CA ALA A 488 4.51 8.72 -24.66
C ALA A 488 5.98 9.08 -24.98
N ALA A 489 6.28 10.38 -25.08
CA ALA A 489 7.63 10.88 -25.29
C ALA A 489 8.34 11.11 -23.96
N GLY A 490 9.21 10.18 -23.57
CA GLY A 490 10.17 10.33 -22.49
C GLY A 490 11.34 9.39 -22.76
N GLU A 491 12.55 9.94 -22.83
CA GLU A 491 13.77 9.16 -22.93
C GLU A 491 14.28 8.90 -21.51
N ILE A 492 14.74 7.68 -21.24
CA ILE A 492 15.48 7.39 -20.01
C ILE A 492 16.88 7.97 -20.16
N SER A 493 17.28 8.85 -19.25
CA SER A 493 18.66 9.34 -19.16
C SER A 493 19.57 8.21 -18.70
N ASN A 494 20.75 8.11 -19.30
CA ASN A 494 21.79 7.21 -18.82
C ASN A 494 22.63 7.90 -17.73
N GLU A 495 21.98 8.31 -16.66
CA GLU A 495 22.57 8.97 -15.49
C GLU A 495 22.39 8.09 -14.26
N ASP A 496 23.34 8.19 -13.34
CA ASP A 496 23.30 7.50 -12.05
C ASP A 496 22.41 8.29 -11.09
N GLU A 497 21.32 7.67 -10.64
CA GLU A 497 20.31 8.26 -9.76
C GLU A 497 20.34 7.65 -8.34
N ILE A 498 21.25 6.72 -8.06
CA ILE A 498 21.24 5.88 -6.86
C ILE A 498 22.52 6.01 -6.07
N GLY A 499 22.39 6.34 -4.78
CA GLY A 499 23.55 6.47 -3.91
C GLY A 499 24.31 5.17 -3.64
N PRO A 500 25.55 5.28 -3.10
CA PRO A 500 26.38 4.12 -2.78
C PRO A 500 25.74 3.11 -1.82
N ARG A 501 26.19 1.86 -1.88
CA ARG A 501 25.73 0.79 -0.99
C ARG A 501 26.64 0.68 0.21
N ILE A 502 26.05 0.64 1.41
CA ILE A 502 26.78 0.54 2.68
C ILE A 502 26.41 -0.79 3.37
N SER A 503 27.39 -1.67 3.60
CA SER A 503 27.20 -3.01 4.15
C SER A 503 28.26 -3.38 5.19
N ASP A 504 28.18 -4.60 5.74
CA ASP A 504 29.18 -5.23 6.61
C ASP A 504 29.62 -4.38 7.82
N ILE A 505 28.66 -3.64 8.38
CA ILE A 505 28.88 -2.70 9.47
C ILE A 505 29.18 -3.46 10.75
N SER A 506 30.31 -3.18 11.38
CA SER A 506 30.75 -3.83 12.61
C SER A 506 31.69 -2.93 13.40
N TRP A 507 31.85 -3.22 14.69
CA TRP A 507 32.84 -2.53 15.52
C TRP A 507 33.47 -3.46 16.55
N SER A 508 34.70 -3.15 16.95
CA SER A 508 35.46 -3.92 17.94
C SER A 508 36.23 -2.99 18.88
N PRO A 509 36.18 -3.22 20.21
CA PRO A 509 35.36 -4.23 20.89
C PRO A 509 33.85 -3.98 20.74
N GLU A 510 33.03 -5.04 20.66
CA GLU A 510 31.55 -4.91 20.59
C GLU A 510 30.97 -4.29 21.87
N SER A 511 31.63 -4.51 23.01
CA SER A 511 31.26 -3.97 24.32
C SER A 511 32.49 -3.31 24.98
N PRO A 512 32.89 -2.12 24.50
CA PRO A 512 34.08 -1.43 25.00
C PRO A 512 33.92 -0.99 26.46
N GLN A 513 35.01 -0.96 27.21
CA GLN A 513 35.08 -0.27 28.52
C GLN A 513 35.33 1.22 28.33
N ASP A 514 34.96 2.05 29.31
CA ASP A 514 35.06 3.53 29.29
C ASP A 514 36.44 4.15 28.91
N ASP A 515 37.51 3.36 28.87
CA ASP A 515 38.86 3.75 28.48
C ASP A 515 39.35 3.12 27.16
N GLU A 516 38.51 2.30 26.50
CA GLU A 516 38.84 1.57 25.28
C GLU A 516 38.39 2.31 24.02
N ASN A 517 39.31 2.48 23.08
CA ASN A 517 38.97 2.96 21.75
C ASN A 517 38.30 1.84 20.95
N VAL A 518 37.34 2.22 20.12
CA VAL A 518 36.62 1.30 19.22
C VAL A 518 37.11 1.48 17.80
N THR A 519 37.36 0.38 17.10
CA THR A 519 37.52 0.39 15.64
C THR A 519 36.18 0.09 15.01
N PHE A 520 35.66 1.03 14.24
CA PHE A 520 34.42 0.90 13.49
C PHE A 520 34.75 0.61 12.02
N SER A 521 34.14 -0.41 11.45
CA SER A 521 34.43 -0.93 10.11
C SER A 521 33.15 -1.17 9.31
N PHE A 522 33.19 -0.91 8.01
CA PHE A 522 32.06 -1.11 7.10
C PHE A 522 32.57 -1.17 5.65
N THR A 523 31.73 -1.69 4.74
CA THR A 523 32.00 -1.71 3.30
C THR A 523 31.18 -0.61 2.62
N VAL A 524 31.79 0.09 1.65
CA VAL A 524 31.05 0.95 0.71
C VAL A 524 31.37 0.50 -0.70
N SER A 525 30.34 0.34 -1.53
CA SER A 525 30.47 -0.02 -2.94
C SER A 525 29.48 0.74 -3.79
N ASP A 526 29.88 1.09 -5.00
CA ASP A 526 29.04 1.78 -5.95
C ASP A 526 29.47 1.38 -7.39
N PRO A 527 28.56 0.96 -8.28
CA PRO A 527 28.93 0.59 -9.65
C PRO A 527 29.54 1.75 -10.46
N SER A 528 29.09 3.00 -10.25
CA SER A 528 29.64 4.21 -10.88
C SER A 528 30.87 4.79 -10.17
N GLY A 529 31.08 4.39 -8.92
CA GLY A 529 32.25 4.68 -8.11
C GLY A 529 32.00 5.72 -7.02
N ILE A 530 32.84 5.69 -5.99
CA ILE A 530 32.65 6.45 -4.75
C ILE A 530 33.47 7.74 -4.79
N GLU A 531 32.84 8.89 -4.59
CA GLU A 531 33.53 10.19 -4.45
C GLU A 531 34.04 10.39 -3.01
N ASN A 532 33.19 10.17 -2.01
CA ASN A 532 33.51 10.47 -0.63
C ASN A 532 32.78 9.56 0.36
N VAL A 533 33.46 9.23 1.46
CA VAL A 533 32.90 8.47 2.58
C VAL A 533 33.29 9.15 3.88
N SER A 534 32.34 9.31 4.78
CA SER A 534 32.57 9.88 6.10
C SER A 534 31.74 9.17 7.16
N LEU A 535 32.26 9.19 8.38
CA LEU A 535 31.57 8.71 9.57
C LEU A 535 31.26 9.93 10.44
N VAL A 536 30.01 10.09 10.87
CA VAL A 536 29.53 11.23 11.66
C VAL A 536 29.19 10.75 13.06
N ILE A 537 29.73 11.46 14.07
CA ILE A 537 29.46 11.26 15.49
C ILE A 537 29.09 12.62 16.07
N ASP A 538 27.94 12.71 16.76
CA ASP A 538 27.46 13.95 17.40
C ASP A 538 27.43 15.18 16.45
N GLY A 539 27.23 14.94 15.15
CA GLY A 539 27.24 15.96 14.10
C GLY A 539 28.62 16.38 13.60
N GLU A 540 29.71 15.78 14.09
CA GLU A 540 31.07 15.98 13.58
C GLU A 540 31.52 14.84 12.67
N SER A 541 31.98 15.18 11.45
CA SER A 541 32.52 14.22 10.51
C SER A 541 33.96 13.82 10.87
N LEU A 542 34.18 12.52 11.02
CA LEU A 542 35.49 11.89 11.13
C LEU A 542 35.94 11.36 9.77
N SER A 543 37.25 11.50 9.52
CA SER A 543 37.88 10.84 8.38
C SER A 543 37.94 9.33 8.60
N VAL A 544 37.73 8.59 7.51
CA VAL A 544 37.85 7.14 7.46
C VAL A 544 39.09 6.76 6.65
N THR A 545 39.68 5.61 6.96
CA THR A 545 40.76 5.00 6.18
C THR A 545 40.15 3.95 5.27
N ALA A 546 40.48 4.00 3.98
CA ALA A 546 40.02 3.04 2.98
C ALA A 546 41.10 2.02 2.62
N ASP A 547 40.73 0.75 2.49
CA ASP A 547 41.49 -0.32 1.85
C ASP A 547 40.59 -1.04 0.84
N GLY A 548 40.65 -0.63 -0.43
CA GLY A 548 39.66 -1.03 -1.42
C GLY A 548 38.27 -0.48 -1.06
N ASN A 549 37.29 -1.36 -0.92
CA ASN A 549 35.91 -1.03 -0.54
C ASN A 549 35.68 -1.11 0.98
N GLU A 550 36.69 -1.52 1.75
CA GLU A 550 36.61 -1.59 3.21
C GLU A 550 37.04 -0.26 3.82
N TYR A 551 36.20 0.30 4.69
CA TYR A 551 36.43 1.55 5.39
C TYR A 551 36.48 1.30 6.89
N SER A 552 37.42 1.96 7.56
CA SER A 552 37.50 1.90 9.01
C SER A 552 37.95 3.21 9.65
N THR A 553 37.55 3.44 10.89
CA THR A 553 38.06 4.55 11.71
C THR A 553 38.13 4.16 13.18
N THR A 554 38.94 4.88 13.94
CA THR A 554 39.05 4.69 15.38
C THR A 554 38.24 5.77 16.10
N ILE A 555 37.23 5.33 16.84
CA ILE A 555 36.43 6.16 17.74
C ILE A 555 37.12 6.11 19.10
N SER A 556 37.64 7.26 19.54
CA SER A 556 38.23 7.38 20.87
C SER A 556 37.16 7.20 21.94
N ALA A 557 37.51 6.57 23.06
CA ALA A 557 36.59 6.39 24.18
C ALA A 557 35.95 7.74 24.58
N PRO A 558 34.61 7.86 24.55
CA PRO A 558 33.94 9.05 25.02
C PRO A 558 34.17 9.16 26.52
N ASN A 559 34.43 10.36 27.04
CA ASN A 559 34.70 10.52 28.47
C ASN A 559 33.54 10.03 29.36
N GLN A 560 32.29 9.91 28.83
CA GLN A 560 31.12 9.15 29.34
C GLN A 560 30.06 8.95 28.23
N GLY A 561 29.34 7.82 28.20
CA GLY A 561 28.04 7.66 27.52
C GLY A 561 28.02 6.82 26.23
N ASN A 562 26.83 6.79 25.59
CA ASN A 562 26.58 6.11 24.33
C ASN A 562 26.83 7.06 23.15
N VAL A 563 27.36 6.54 22.05
CA VAL A 563 27.56 7.30 20.80
C VAL A 563 26.72 6.70 19.70
N THR A 564 25.97 7.54 18.99
CA THR A 564 25.30 7.16 17.73
C THR A 564 26.20 7.48 16.55
N VAL A 565 26.39 6.49 15.69
CA VAL A 565 27.23 6.57 14.49
C VAL A 565 26.35 6.63 13.26
N THR A 566 26.64 7.59 12.38
CA THR A 566 26.04 7.70 11.04
C THR A 566 27.12 7.56 9.98
N ILE A 567 26.90 6.73 8.97
CA ILE A 567 27.76 6.61 7.79
C ILE A 567 27.13 7.43 6.68
N MET A 568 27.91 8.26 6.00
CA MET A 568 27.48 8.99 4.80
C MET A 568 28.45 8.71 3.66
N ALA A 569 27.92 8.31 2.51
CA ALA A 569 28.67 8.08 1.29
C ALA A 569 28.06 8.88 0.12
N TYR A 570 28.93 9.35 -0.77
CA TYR A 570 28.57 10.03 -2.01
C TYR A 570 29.26 9.33 -3.17
N ASP A 571 28.55 9.13 -4.27
CA ASP A 571 29.12 8.67 -5.54
C ASP A 571 29.67 9.85 -6.35
N MET A 572 30.10 9.57 -7.58
CA MET A 572 30.64 10.56 -8.52
C MET A 572 29.58 11.45 -9.18
N ALA A 573 28.30 11.11 -9.05
CA ALA A 573 27.14 11.87 -9.53
C ALA A 573 26.50 12.74 -8.42
N ASP A 574 27.06 12.73 -7.20
CA ASP A 574 26.57 13.42 -6.00
C ASP A 574 25.29 12.78 -5.41
N ASN A 575 24.94 11.53 -5.77
CA ASN A 575 23.91 10.80 -5.04
C ASN A 575 24.47 10.31 -3.72
N ARG A 576 23.58 10.24 -2.73
CA ARG A 576 23.95 10.09 -1.33
C ARG A 576 23.30 8.87 -0.73
N ALA A 577 24.08 8.14 0.05
CA ALA A 577 23.60 7.06 0.91
C ALA A 577 23.91 7.31 2.39
N ILE A 578 22.98 6.89 3.25
CA ILE A 578 23.04 7.13 4.68
C ILE A 578 22.67 5.85 5.41
N ARG A 579 23.49 5.46 6.37
CA ARG A 579 23.13 4.42 7.35
C ARG A 579 23.33 4.99 8.75
N THR A 580 22.29 4.94 9.57
CA THR A 580 22.30 5.51 10.92
C THR A 580 21.70 4.54 11.95
N GLY A 581 21.67 4.96 13.22
CA GLY A 581 21.10 4.19 14.32
C GLY A 581 22.08 3.24 15.02
N PHE A 582 23.35 3.18 14.60
CA PHE A 582 24.35 2.33 15.25
C PHE A 582 24.81 2.95 16.57
N THR A 583 24.35 2.40 17.68
CA THR A 583 24.71 2.87 19.02
C THR A 583 25.81 2.01 19.63
N ILE A 584 26.92 2.65 19.97
CA ILE A 584 28.02 2.02 20.72
C ILE A 584 27.89 2.46 22.18
N GLU A 585 27.80 1.48 23.09
CA GLU A 585 27.71 1.69 24.53
C GLU A 585 29.05 1.33 25.20
N TRP A 586 29.64 2.30 25.90
CA TRP A 586 30.81 2.10 26.73
C TRP A 586 30.39 1.74 28.15
N LEU A 587 30.86 0.59 28.63
CA LEU A 587 30.57 0.12 29.98
C LEU A 587 31.52 0.80 30.98
N ASP A 588 30.97 1.33 32.07
CA ASP A 588 31.76 1.87 33.18
C ASP A 588 32.70 0.79 33.73
N VAL A 589 33.99 1.11 33.86
CA VAL A 589 34.91 0.22 34.59
C VAL A 589 34.48 0.21 36.05
N PRO A 590 34.21 -0.97 36.67
CA PRO A 590 33.95 -1.03 38.10
C PRO A 590 35.14 -0.44 38.84
N GLN A 591 34.98 0.73 39.45
CA GLN A 591 35.99 1.30 40.33
C GLN A 591 36.33 0.22 41.37
N PRO A 592 37.62 -0.15 41.55
CA PRO A 592 37.97 -1.09 42.60
C PRO A 592 37.48 -0.49 43.92
N ASP A 593 36.68 -1.27 44.68
CA ASP A 593 36.28 -0.90 46.03
C ASP A 593 37.51 -0.35 46.75
N ALA A 594 37.40 0.90 47.23
CA ALA A 594 38.47 1.53 47.97
C ALA A 594 38.93 0.53 49.05
N PRO A 595 40.23 0.23 49.17
CA PRO A 595 40.69 -0.77 50.12
C PRO A 595 40.15 -0.39 51.49
N GLU A 596 39.40 -1.31 52.13
CA GLU A 596 38.95 -1.13 53.50
C GLU A 596 40.17 -0.72 54.34
N VAL A 597 40.22 0.55 54.72
CA VAL A 597 41.18 1.03 55.69
C VAL A 597 40.78 0.37 56.99
N GLY A 598 41.43 -0.75 57.30
CA GLY A 598 41.28 -1.46 58.56
C GLY A 598 41.67 -0.53 59.71
N ILE A 599 40.67 0.12 60.31
CA ILE A 599 40.83 0.82 61.59
C ILE A 599 40.63 -0.23 62.68
N PRO A 600 41.65 -0.52 63.52
CA PRO A 600 41.54 -1.52 64.57
C PRO A 600 40.53 -1.09 65.63
N THR A 601 39.52 -1.93 65.84
CA THR A 601 38.44 -1.79 66.80
C THR A 601 38.97 -1.86 68.23
N TYR A 602 39.03 -0.73 68.92
CA TYR A 602 38.99 -0.70 70.38
C TYR A 602 37.95 0.33 70.85
N VAL A 603 37.11 -0.13 71.78
CA VAL A 603 36.09 0.58 72.55
C VAL A 603 34.70 0.68 71.88
N TYR A 604 33.90 -0.37 72.03
CA TYR A 604 32.52 -0.24 72.49
C TYR A 604 32.15 -1.44 73.38
N LEU A 605 32.38 -1.28 74.68
CA LEU A 605 31.75 -2.07 75.73
C LEU A 605 30.70 -1.19 76.39
N GLY A 606 29.44 -1.61 76.26
CA GLY A 606 28.33 -1.16 77.10
C GLY A 606 27.40 -0.15 76.44
N ILE A 607 26.24 -0.61 75.95
CA ILE A 607 25.02 -0.69 76.77
C ILE A 607 23.84 -1.23 75.93
N LEU A 608 23.29 -2.33 76.46
CA LEU A 608 21.93 -2.88 76.33
C LEU A 608 21.40 -3.36 74.96
N ALA A 609 21.50 -4.69 74.82
CA ALA A 609 20.45 -5.52 74.25
C ALA A 609 19.24 -5.63 75.21
N VAL A 610 18.04 -5.31 74.72
CA VAL A 610 16.75 -5.94 75.07
C VAL A 610 15.90 -5.85 73.80
N VAL A 611 15.95 -6.83 72.91
CA VAL A 611 15.00 -7.95 72.81
C VAL A 611 13.54 -7.52 72.64
N VAL A 612 13.11 -7.51 71.37
CA VAL A 612 11.94 -8.20 70.76
C VAL A 612 10.56 -8.17 71.47
N ILE A 613 9.55 -8.02 70.62
CA ILE A 613 8.18 -8.61 70.61
C ILE A 613 7.03 -7.60 70.84
N VAL A 614 6.02 -7.77 69.96
CA VAL A 614 4.60 -7.36 70.04
C VAL A 614 4.37 -5.96 69.46
N GLY A 615 3.57 -5.73 68.41
CA GLY A 615 2.37 -6.43 67.97
C GLY A 615 1.21 -5.41 68.01
N VAL A 616 0.48 -5.30 66.89
CA VAL A 616 -0.94 -4.93 66.76
C VAL A 616 -1.50 -3.93 67.78
N ALA A 617 -1.95 -2.75 67.31
CA ALA A 617 -3.29 -2.20 67.52
C ALA A 617 -3.33 -0.65 67.58
N PHE A 618 -4.20 -0.10 66.73
CA PHE A 618 -5.20 0.94 67.02
C PHE A 618 -4.79 2.38 67.40
N VAL A 619 -5.43 3.29 66.64
CA VAL A 619 -6.18 4.49 67.10
C VAL A 619 -5.42 5.82 67.13
N ILE A 620 -5.67 6.67 66.11
CA ILE A 620 -6.62 7.82 66.13
C ILE A 620 -6.43 8.73 67.36
N TYR A 621 -5.95 9.97 67.19
CA TYR A 621 -6.74 11.20 67.45
C TYR A 621 -5.93 12.50 67.24
N LYS A 622 -6.51 13.34 66.37
CA LYS A 622 -6.63 14.82 66.42
C LYS A 622 -5.38 15.70 66.61
N LYS A 623 -5.15 16.56 65.62
CA LYS A 623 -5.81 17.87 65.62
C LYS A 623 -6.35 18.21 64.24
#